data_AF-A0AA51CA67-F1
#
_entry.id   AF-A0AA51CA67-F1
#
_cell.length_a   1.000
_cell.length_b   1.000
_cell.length_c   1.000
_cell.angle_alpha   90.00
_cell.angle_beta   90.00
_cell.angle_gamma   90.00
#
_symmetry.space_group_name_H-M   'P 1'
#
loop_
_entity.id
_entity.type
_entity.pdbx_description
1 polymer ?
#
loop_
_entity_poly.entity_id
_entity_poly.type
_entity_poly.pdbx_seq_one_letter_code
_entity_poly.pdbx_strand_id
1 'polypeptide(L)'
;MIIKIAKSWADWLVANGASSDDYEIYAYGAECMLNELISDILLIVTALMFHKTFEMILWMLFFTPLRIHLGGMHASSHLKCILSSILLSYLCIFTYLFVMDSPTIMGLILALSIFIVYKIAPVVHPNHPVSESRMIKMRTRTFIIIFIEILITCISFIYFSKIVSGMATVSIFSVCILALFGKFRSYNH
;
A
#
# COMPACT_ATOMS: atom_id res chain seq x y z
N MET A 1 5.72 -24.39 1.58
CA MET A 1 7.10 -23.91 1.36
C MET A 1 7.38 -22.65 2.16
N ILE A 2 6.59 -21.58 1.98
CA ILE A 2 6.72 -20.30 2.69
C ILE A 2 6.78 -20.47 4.22
N ILE A 3 5.83 -21.19 4.81
CA ILE A 3 5.79 -21.46 6.26
C ILE A 3 7.09 -22.12 6.77
N LYS A 4 7.69 -23.03 5.98
CA LYS A 4 8.95 -23.68 6.38
C LYS A 4 10.12 -22.69 6.39
N ILE A 5 10.19 -21.80 5.40
CA ILE A 5 11.22 -20.76 5.31
C ILE A 5 11.02 -19.74 6.44
N ALA A 6 9.77 -19.32 6.69
CA ALA A 6 9.43 -18.39 7.77
C ALA A 6 9.85 -18.93 9.14
N LYS A 7 9.53 -20.19 9.44
CA LYS A 7 9.95 -20.87 10.68
C LYS A 7 11.47 -20.98 10.79
N SER A 8 12.15 -21.40 9.71
CA SER A 8 13.61 -21.46 9.69
C SER A 8 14.27 -20.10 9.95
N TRP A 9 13.63 -19.01 9.52
CA TRP A 9 14.13 -17.66 9.78
C TRP A 9 13.88 -17.22 11.23
N ALA A 10 12.73 -17.58 11.81
CA ALA A 10 12.44 -17.39 13.23
C ALA A 10 13.39 -18.20 14.13
N ASP A 11 13.67 -19.45 13.77
CA ASP A 11 14.66 -20.30 14.46
C ASP A 11 16.04 -19.64 14.47
N TRP A 12 16.45 -19.07 13.33
CA TRP A 12 17.70 -18.34 13.22
C TRP A 12 17.72 -17.07 14.11
N LEU A 13 16.62 -16.32 14.18
CA LEU A 13 16.54 -15.14 15.06
C LEU A 13 16.70 -15.50 16.53
N VAL A 14 16.00 -16.55 17.00
CA VAL A 14 16.11 -17.02 18.39
C VAL A 14 17.52 -17.54 18.68
N ALA A 15 18.11 -18.30 17.76
CA ALA A 15 19.49 -18.76 17.89
C ALA A 15 20.53 -17.62 17.96
N ASN A 16 20.19 -16.43 17.46
CA ASN A 16 21.05 -15.24 17.48
C ASN A 16 20.63 -14.21 18.56
N GLY A 17 19.88 -14.62 19.58
CA GLY A 17 19.62 -13.82 20.78
C GLY A 17 18.28 -13.10 20.82
N ALA A 18 17.37 -13.37 19.88
CA ALA A 18 15.98 -12.94 20.01
C ALA A 18 15.22 -13.78 21.06
N SER A 19 14.18 -13.20 21.68
CA SER A 19 13.41 -13.89 22.73
C SER A 19 12.64 -15.08 22.15
N SER A 20 12.75 -16.25 22.78
CA SER A 20 11.95 -17.42 22.41
C SER A 20 10.46 -17.21 22.62
N ASP A 21 10.07 -16.33 23.56
CA ASP A 21 8.67 -16.06 23.88
C ASP A 21 7.93 -15.38 22.71
N ASP A 22 8.68 -14.66 21.86
CA ASP A 22 8.17 -13.96 20.68
C ASP A 22 8.32 -14.79 19.39
N TYR A 23 8.71 -16.07 19.46
CA TYR A 23 8.99 -16.91 18.30
C TYR A 23 7.83 -16.93 17.28
N GLU A 24 6.59 -17.07 17.75
CA GLU A 24 5.40 -17.07 16.88
C GLU A 24 5.19 -15.71 16.19
N ILE A 25 5.56 -14.60 16.85
CA ILE A 25 5.52 -13.27 16.25
C ILE A 25 6.56 -13.16 15.13
N TYR A 26 7.77 -13.68 15.34
CA TYR A 26 8.81 -13.70 14.32
C TYR A 26 8.44 -14.58 13.13
N ALA A 27 7.93 -15.79 13.37
CA ALA A 27 7.51 -16.71 12.31
C ALA A 27 6.36 -16.12 11.48
N TYR A 28 5.34 -15.53 12.13
CA TYR A 28 4.26 -14.86 11.44
C TYR A 28 4.74 -13.63 10.65
N GLY A 29 5.58 -12.79 11.25
CA GLY A 29 6.16 -11.62 10.57
C GLY A 29 6.97 -12.01 9.33
N ALA A 30 7.78 -13.07 9.44
CA ALA A 30 8.54 -13.64 8.33
C ALA A 30 7.62 -14.17 7.22
N GLU A 31 6.55 -14.87 7.57
CA GLU A 31 5.56 -15.36 6.61
C GLU A 31 4.90 -14.18 5.87
N CYS A 32 4.45 -13.15 6.59
CA CYS A 32 3.89 -11.94 5.99
C CYS A 32 4.87 -11.26 5.03
N MET A 33 6.13 -11.11 5.44
CA MET A 33 7.15 -10.47 4.61
C MET A 33 7.45 -11.26 3.33
N LEU A 34 7.55 -12.60 3.44
CA LEU A 34 7.78 -13.46 2.28
C LEU A 34 6.60 -13.44 1.29
N ASN A 35 5.38 -13.43 1.81
CA ASN A 35 4.18 -13.28 0.99
C ASN A 35 4.17 -11.94 0.23
N GLU A 36 4.48 -10.84 0.92
CA GLU A 36 4.59 -9.51 0.28
C GLU A 36 5.67 -9.52 -0.83
N LEU A 37 6.86 -10.04 -0.53
CA LEU A 37 7.96 -10.13 -1.48
C LEU A 37 7.59 -10.94 -2.73
N ILE A 38 6.87 -12.05 -2.58
CA ILE A 38 6.38 -12.84 -3.72
C ILE A 38 5.38 -12.03 -4.55
N SER A 39 4.51 -11.25 -3.90
CA SER A 39 3.54 -10.40 -4.58
C SER A 39 4.22 -9.31 -5.39
N ASP A 40 5.22 -8.65 -4.80
CA ASP A 40 6.04 -7.63 -5.45
C ASP A 40 6.81 -8.18 -6.65
N ILE A 41 7.41 -9.36 -6.51
CA ILE A 41 8.09 -10.05 -7.63
C ILE A 41 7.10 -10.29 -8.77
N LEU A 42 5.90 -10.79 -8.49
CA LEU A 42 4.89 -11.05 -9.52
C LEU A 42 4.40 -9.76 -10.19
N LEU A 43 4.24 -8.67 -9.45
CA LEU A 43 3.94 -7.35 -10.02
C LEU A 43 5.04 -6.89 -10.97
N ILE A 44 6.32 -7.00 -10.59
CA ILE A 44 7.44 -6.62 -11.45
C ILE A 44 7.55 -7.52 -12.69
N VAL A 45 7.37 -8.85 -12.53
CA VAL A 45 7.40 -9.80 -13.66
C VAL A 45 6.32 -9.47 -14.67
N THR A 46 5.08 -9.23 -14.23
CA THR A 46 4.01 -8.83 -15.14
C THR A 46 4.33 -7.48 -15.80
N ALA A 47 4.81 -6.50 -15.05
CA ALA A 47 5.19 -5.21 -15.61
C ALA A 47 6.29 -5.30 -16.69
N LEU A 48 7.26 -6.20 -16.52
CA LEU A 48 8.29 -6.49 -17.53
C LEU A 48 7.68 -7.08 -18.81
N MET A 49 6.76 -8.05 -18.68
CA MET A 49 6.08 -8.67 -19.83
C MET A 49 5.26 -7.67 -20.65
N PHE A 50 4.63 -6.71 -19.99
CA PHE A 50 3.80 -5.69 -20.65
C PHE A 50 4.54 -4.38 -20.95
N HIS A 51 5.85 -4.32 -20.71
CA HIS A 51 6.68 -3.11 -20.87
C HIS A 51 6.17 -1.89 -20.08
N LYS A 52 5.69 -2.12 -18.86
CA LYS A 52 5.15 -1.13 -17.92
C LYS A 52 5.92 -1.04 -16.60
N THR A 53 7.20 -1.45 -16.61
CA THR A 53 8.03 -1.55 -15.40
C THR A 53 8.18 -0.20 -14.68
N PHE A 54 8.34 0.90 -15.43
CA PHE A 54 8.51 2.22 -14.82
C PHE A 54 7.24 2.66 -14.08
N GLU A 55 6.07 2.54 -14.73
CA GLU A 55 4.79 2.88 -14.11
C GLU A 55 4.46 1.95 -12.93
N MET A 56 4.79 0.66 -13.02
CA MET A 56 4.62 -0.27 -11.90
C MET A 56 5.46 0.12 -10.69
N ILE A 57 6.73 0.47 -10.89
CA ILE A 57 7.61 0.94 -9.81
C ILE A 57 7.04 2.21 -9.16
N LEU A 58 6.58 3.17 -9.97
CA LEU A 58 5.93 4.38 -9.44
C LEU A 58 4.69 4.03 -8.63
N TRP A 59 3.83 3.14 -9.14
CA TRP A 59 2.65 2.70 -8.41
C TRP A 59 3.03 2.09 -7.06
N MET A 60 3.98 1.15 -7.01
CA MET A 60 4.45 0.55 -5.75
C MET A 60 5.01 1.60 -4.78
N LEU A 61 5.80 2.56 -5.28
CA LEU A 61 6.42 3.60 -4.46
C LEU A 61 5.41 4.55 -3.79
N PHE A 62 4.32 4.92 -4.47
CA PHE A 62 3.27 5.78 -3.91
C PHE A 62 2.14 5.00 -3.23
N PHE A 63 1.91 3.75 -3.62
CA PHE A 63 0.87 2.92 -3.04
C PHE A 63 1.30 2.39 -1.67
N THR A 64 2.47 1.77 -1.57
CA THR A 64 2.89 0.98 -0.40
C THR A 64 3.04 1.81 0.87
N PRO A 65 3.76 2.95 0.90
CA PRO A 65 3.96 3.72 2.14
C PRO A 65 2.63 4.22 2.72
N LEU A 66 1.77 4.79 1.87
CA LEU A 66 0.45 5.26 2.28
C LEU A 66 -0.43 4.10 2.75
N ARG A 67 -0.40 2.97 2.01
CA ARG A 67 -1.21 1.79 2.32
C ARG A 67 -0.86 1.16 3.67
N ILE A 68 0.42 1.05 4.02
CA ILE A 68 0.89 0.45 5.28
C ILE A 68 0.30 1.19 6.50
N HIS A 69 0.16 2.51 6.42
CA HIS A 69 -0.30 3.33 7.54
C HIS A 69 -1.79 3.70 7.48
N LEU A 70 -2.35 3.90 6.29
CA LEU A 70 -3.78 4.14 6.13
C LEU A 70 -4.60 2.86 6.36
N GLY A 71 -4.07 1.70 5.99
CA GLY A 71 -4.79 0.42 6.04
C GLY A 71 -5.85 0.28 4.95
N GLY A 72 -6.84 -0.58 5.18
CA GLY A 72 -8.01 -0.81 4.31
C GLY A 72 -8.31 -2.29 4.08
N MET A 73 -8.92 -2.63 2.93
CA MET A 73 -9.38 -4.00 2.67
C MET A 73 -8.22 -5.00 2.64
N HIS A 74 -8.28 -6.05 3.46
CA HIS A 74 -7.39 -7.21 3.34
C HIS A 74 -8.11 -8.33 2.57
N ALA A 75 -7.39 -8.97 1.65
CA ALA A 75 -7.92 -10.11 0.90
C ALA A 75 -8.02 -11.34 1.80
N SER A 76 -9.01 -12.20 1.57
CA SER A 76 -9.21 -13.42 2.37
C SER A 76 -8.23 -14.55 2.06
N SER A 77 -7.42 -14.41 0.99
CA SER A 77 -6.32 -15.32 0.68
C SER A 77 -5.20 -14.59 -0.05
N HIS A 78 -3.99 -15.15 0.03
CA HIS A 78 -2.82 -14.56 -0.61
C HIS A 78 -2.95 -14.46 -2.14
N LEU A 79 -3.48 -15.50 -2.79
CA LEU A 79 -3.74 -15.48 -4.23
C LEU A 79 -4.71 -14.36 -4.63
N LYS A 80 -5.79 -14.16 -3.86
CA LYS A 80 -6.73 -13.06 -4.11
C LYS A 80 -6.04 -11.71 -3.97
N CYS A 81 -5.15 -11.57 -2.99
CA CYS A 81 -4.37 -10.34 -2.81
C CYS A 81 -3.54 -10.04 -4.07
N ILE A 82 -2.73 -11.00 -4.52
CA ILE A 82 -1.88 -10.86 -5.72
C ILE A 82 -2.72 -10.47 -6.94
N LEU A 83 -3.79 -11.21 -7.23
CA LEU A 83 -4.64 -10.95 -8.39
C LEU A 83 -5.30 -9.57 -8.30
N SER A 84 -5.78 -9.18 -7.12
CA SER A 84 -6.37 -7.85 -6.92
C SER A 84 -5.35 -6.72 -7.03
N SER A 85 -4.12 -6.93 -6.55
CA SER A 85 -3.03 -5.96 -6.67
C SER A 85 -2.60 -5.76 -8.11
N ILE A 86 -2.45 -6.85 -8.88
CA ILE A 86 -2.17 -6.79 -10.33
C ILE A 86 -3.30 -6.04 -11.05
N LEU A 87 -4.55 -6.40 -10.78
CA LEU A 87 -5.68 -5.72 -11.44
C LEU A 87 -5.71 -4.23 -11.12
N LEU A 88 -5.54 -3.87 -9.84
CA LEU A 88 -5.57 -2.48 -9.40
C LEU A 88 -4.39 -1.67 -9.95
N SER A 89 -3.18 -2.24 -9.94
CA SER A 89 -1.99 -1.57 -10.46
C SER A 89 -2.13 -1.29 -11.96
N TYR A 90 -2.62 -2.26 -12.74
CA TYR A 90 -2.87 -2.03 -14.17
C TYR A 90 -4.01 -1.04 -14.42
N LEU A 91 -5.07 -1.06 -13.61
CA LEU A 91 -6.11 -0.03 -13.68
C LEU A 91 -5.52 1.37 -13.47
N CYS A 92 -4.64 1.55 -12.49
CA CYS A 92 -3.91 2.81 -12.29
C CYS A 92 -3.00 3.16 -13.48
N ILE A 93 -2.24 2.19 -14.01
CA ILE A 93 -1.34 2.38 -15.17
C ILE A 93 -2.12 2.76 -16.44
N PHE A 94 -3.37 2.32 -16.61
CA PHE A 94 -4.17 2.75 -17.76
C PHE A 94 -4.93 4.05 -17.53
N THR A 95 -5.22 4.40 -16.27
CA THR A 95 -6.03 5.58 -15.95
C THR A 95 -5.21 6.85 -15.68
N TYR A 96 -3.91 6.75 -15.35
CA TYR A 96 -3.09 7.94 -15.10
C TYR A 96 -2.99 8.88 -16.31
N LEU A 97 -3.10 8.34 -17.53
CA LEU A 97 -3.08 9.11 -18.78
C LEU A 97 -4.21 10.14 -18.85
N PHE A 98 -5.36 9.86 -18.23
CA PHE A 98 -6.50 10.80 -18.19
C PHE A 98 -6.32 11.92 -17.14
N VAL A 99 -5.33 11.78 -16.26
CA VAL A 99 -5.09 12.69 -15.13
C VAL A 99 -3.84 13.53 -15.34
N MET A 100 -2.79 12.96 -15.91
CA MET A 100 -1.43 13.54 -15.94
C MET A 100 -1.31 14.91 -16.63
N ASP A 101 -2.20 15.22 -17.57
CA ASP A 101 -2.18 16.49 -18.31
C ASP A 101 -3.18 17.53 -17.80
N SER A 102 -4.06 17.15 -16.87
CA SER A 102 -5.13 18.03 -16.38
C SER A 102 -4.91 18.42 -14.92
N PRO A 103 -4.36 19.63 -14.64
CA PRO A 103 -4.13 20.07 -13.27
C PRO A 103 -5.43 20.18 -12.47
N THR A 104 -6.56 20.48 -13.13
CA THR A 104 -7.88 20.54 -12.50
C THR A 104 -8.34 19.16 -12.04
N ILE A 105 -8.28 18.14 -12.90
CA ILE A 105 -8.68 16.77 -12.54
C ILE A 105 -7.77 16.23 -11.43
N MET A 106 -6.46 16.42 -11.58
CA MET A 106 -5.47 16.04 -10.57
C MET A 106 -5.77 16.69 -9.22
N GLY A 107 -5.98 18.01 -9.20
CA GLY A 107 -6.30 18.77 -7.98
C GLY A 107 -7.57 18.28 -7.30
N LEU A 108 -8.63 17.96 -8.05
CA LEU A 108 -9.88 17.41 -7.52
C LEU A 108 -9.68 16.03 -6.88
N ILE A 109 -8.93 15.14 -7.54
CA ILE A 109 -8.64 13.79 -7.03
C ILE A 109 -7.80 13.88 -5.74
N LEU A 110 -6.78 14.74 -5.70
CA LEU A 110 -5.95 14.92 -4.51
C LEU A 110 -6.74 15.53 -3.35
N ALA A 111 -7.58 16.54 -3.62
CA ALA A 111 -8.45 17.14 -2.61
C ALA A 111 -9.43 16.11 -2.01
N LEU A 112 -10.05 15.29 -2.86
CA LEU A 112 -10.92 14.20 -2.43
C LEU A 112 -10.15 13.16 -1.61
N SER A 113 -8.93 12.81 -2.01
CA SER A 113 -8.07 11.87 -1.28
C SER A 113 -7.71 12.38 0.12
N ILE A 114 -7.33 13.65 0.25
CA ILE A 114 -7.09 14.29 1.55
C ILE A 114 -8.35 14.21 2.43
N PHE A 115 -9.51 14.55 1.87
CA PHE A 115 -10.77 14.52 2.59
C PHE A 115 -11.10 13.10 3.11
N ILE A 116 -10.94 12.08 2.26
CA ILE A 116 -11.16 10.68 2.64
C ILE A 116 -10.20 10.29 3.77
N VAL A 117 -8.89 10.50 3.59
CA VAL A 117 -7.86 10.18 4.59
C VAL A 117 -8.15 10.87 5.91
N TYR A 118 -8.53 12.14 5.89
CA TYR A 118 -8.88 12.89 7.09
C TYR A 118 -10.03 12.26 7.89
N LYS A 119 -11.04 11.75 7.18
CA LYS A 119 -12.25 11.16 7.78
C LYS A 119 -12.06 9.72 8.26
N ILE A 120 -11.18 8.94 7.63
CA ILE A 120 -11.14 7.48 7.85
C ILE A 120 -9.82 6.93 8.38
N ALA A 121 -8.73 7.70 8.38
CA ALA A 121 -7.43 7.20 8.82
C ALA A 121 -7.33 7.03 10.35
N PRO A 122 -6.69 5.95 10.85
CA PRO A 122 -6.31 4.74 10.14
C PRO A 122 -7.50 3.75 10.06
N VAL A 123 -7.54 2.93 9.00
CA VAL A 123 -8.50 1.85 8.85
C VAL A 123 -7.89 0.55 9.38
N VAL A 124 -8.21 0.24 10.63
CA VAL A 124 -7.74 -0.97 11.33
C VAL A 124 -8.73 -2.13 11.12
N HIS A 125 -8.22 -3.33 10.91
CA HIS A 125 -9.04 -4.53 10.77
C HIS A 125 -9.59 -4.99 12.14
N PRO A 126 -10.89 -5.31 12.29
CA PRO A 126 -11.49 -5.74 13.57
C PRO A 126 -10.77 -6.90 14.26
N ASN A 127 -10.35 -7.89 13.46
CA ASN A 127 -9.66 -9.09 13.97
C ASN A 127 -8.19 -8.85 14.38
N HIS A 128 -7.65 -7.66 14.13
CA HIS A 128 -6.28 -7.29 14.48
C HIS A 128 -6.26 -5.93 15.20
N PRO A 129 -6.82 -5.86 16.42
CA PRO A 129 -6.86 -4.62 17.18
C PRO A 129 -5.45 -4.14 17.49
N VAL A 130 -5.24 -2.83 17.35
CA VAL A 130 -3.99 -2.16 17.72
C VAL A 130 -4.24 -1.24 18.91
N SER A 131 -3.24 -1.13 19.79
CA SER A 131 -3.27 -0.19 20.92
C SER A 131 -3.53 1.25 20.46
N GLU A 132 -4.20 2.05 21.28
CA GLU A 132 -4.50 3.46 20.99
C GLU A 132 -3.26 4.29 20.61
N SER A 133 -2.16 4.13 21.35
CA SER A 133 -0.90 4.80 21.06
C SER A 133 -0.35 4.47 19.67
N ARG A 134 -0.56 3.24 19.20
CA ARG A 134 -0.20 2.79 17.85
C ARG A 134 -1.14 3.37 16.79
N MET A 135 -2.44 3.48 17.07
CA MET A 135 -3.40 4.13 16.17
C MET A 135 -3.05 5.61 15.93
N ILE A 136 -2.69 6.34 16.99
CA ILE A 136 -2.26 7.75 16.88
C ILE A 136 -1.02 7.85 15.98
N LYS A 137 0.00 7.00 16.22
CA LYS A 137 1.22 6.96 15.39
C LYS A 137 0.91 6.64 13.93
N MET A 138 0.03 5.68 13.66
CA MET A 138 -0.40 5.34 12.29
C MET A 138 -1.07 6.53 11.62
N ARG A 139 -2.02 7.19 12.31
CA ARG A 139 -2.70 8.38 11.79
C ARG A 139 -1.73 9.49 11.43
N THR A 140 -0.79 9.81 12.33
CA THR A 140 0.24 10.83 12.10
C THR A 140 1.11 10.48 10.89
N ARG A 141 1.58 9.23 10.80
CA ARG A 141 2.39 8.77 9.65
C ARG A 141 1.62 8.85 8.33
N THR A 142 0.35 8.47 8.31
CA THR A 142 -0.51 8.61 7.13
C THR A 142 -0.56 10.05 6.64
N PHE A 143 -0.74 11.03 7.54
CA PHE A 143 -0.76 12.44 7.16
C PHE A 143 0.59 12.97 6.69
N ILE A 144 1.70 12.52 7.30
CA ILE A 144 3.04 12.88 6.86
C ILE A 144 3.29 12.34 5.44
N ILE A 145 2.95 11.08 5.20
CA ILE A 145 3.19 10.41 3.92
C ILE A 145 2.35 11.05 2.82
N ILE A 146 1.04 11.22 3.01
CA ILE A 146 0.21 11.85 1.97
C ILE A 146 0.66 13.30 1.68
N PHE A 147 1.13 14.03 2.70
CA PHE A 147 1.70 15.37 2.49
C PHE A 147 2.96 15.31 1.62
N ILE A 148 3.88 14.40 1.91
CA ILE A 148 5.11 14.19 1.13
C ILE A 148 4.77 13.77 -0.31
N GLU A 149 3.86 12.80 -0.49
CA GLU A 149 3.47 12.32 -1.81
C GLU A 149 2.78 13.41 -2.64
N ILE A 150 1.94 14.24 -2.03
CA ILE A 150 1.33 15.41 -2.70
C ILE A 150 2.40 16.44 -3.06
N LEU A 151 3.36 16.71 -2.19
CA LEU A 151 4.46 17.63 -2.49
C LEU A 151 5.28 17.12 -3.69
N ILE A 152 5.64 15.84 -3.70
CA ILE A 152 6.31 15.18 -4.83
C ILE A 152 5.46 15.28 -6.09
N THR A 153 4.15 15.05 -5.99
CA THR A 153 3.21 15.14 -7.12
C THR A 153 3.20 16.54 -7.74
N CYS A 154 3.07 17.58 -6.91
CA CYS A 154 3.05 18.98 -7.34
C CYS A 154 4.39 19.41 -7.96
N ILE A 155 5.51 19.10 -7.30
CA ILE A 155 6.85 19.42 -7.82
C ILE A 155 7.07 18.69 -9.15
N SER A 156 6.70 17.41 -9.23
CA SER A 156 6.88 16.63 -10.45
C SER A 156 6.07 17.16 -11.62
N PHE A 157 4.88 17.72 -11.35
CA PHE A 157 3.99 18.23 -12.38
C PHE A 157 4.55 19.48 -13.03
N ILE A 158 5.16 20.35 -12.22
CA ILE A 158 5.68 21.64 -12.65
C ILE A 158 7.08 21.48 -13.27
N TYR A 159 7.94 20.64 -12.69
CA TYR A 159 9.39 20.68 -12.97
C TYR A 159 10.02 19.38 -13.49
N PHE A 160 9.37 18.21 -13.37
CA PHE A 160 10.05 16.93 -13.62
C PHE A 160 9.35 16.04 -14.64
N SER A 161 8.23 15.41 -14.28
CA SER A 161 7.55 14.44 -15.12
C SER A 161 6.08 14.35 -14.76
N LYS A 162 5.24 14.65 -15.75
CA LYS A 162 3.78 14.46 -15.65
C LYS A 162 3.39 13.00 -15.42
N ILE A 163 4.19 12.04 -15.91
CA ILE A 163 3.97 10.61 -15.65
C ILE A 163 4.06 10.34 -14.15
N VAL A 164 5.08 10.86 -13.48
CA VAL A 164 5.26 10.71 -12.03
C VAL A 164 4.06 11.31 -11.27
N SER A 165 3.64 12.52 -11.64
CA SER A 165 2.48 13.17 -11.01
C SER A 165 1.16 12.43 -11.23
N GLY A 166 0.92 11.97 -12.47
CA GLY A 166 -0.26 11.18 -12.80
C GLY A 166 -0.29 9.88 -12.02
N MET A 167 0.81 9.13 -12.02
CA MET A 167 0.94 7.87 -11.30
C MET A 167 0.77 8.05 -9.79
N ALA A 168 1.40 9.07 -9.18
CA ALA A 168 1.23 9.38 -7.78
C ALA A 168 -0.24 9.65 -7.44
N THR A 169 -0.92 10.47 -8.25
CA THR A 169 -2.32 10.85 -8.04
C THR A 169 -3.26 9.64 -8.07
N VAL A 170 -3.16 8.78 -9.09
CA VAL A 170 -4.02 7.59 -9.18
C VAL A 170 -3.68 6.55 -8.12
N SER A 171 -2.42 6.48 -7.68
CA SER A 171 -1.99 5.56 -6.62
C SER A 171 -2.55 5.98 -5.27
N ILE A 172 -2.38 7.26 -4.88
CA ILE A 172 -2.97 7.83 -3.66
C ILE A 172 -4.48 7.59 -3.63
N PHE A 173 -5.16 7.86 -4.75
CA PHE A 173 -6.60 7.67 -4.84
C PHE A 173 -7.00 6.20 -4.71
N SER A 174 -6.27 5.28 -5.33
CA SER A 174 -6.53 3.84 -5.20
C SER A 174 -6.43 3.34 -3.76
N VAL A 175 -5.47 3.86 -2.98
CA VAL A 175 -5.32 3.55 -1.56
C VAL A 175 -6.52 4.07 -0.76
N CYS A 176 -7.03 5.26 -1.08
CA CYS A 176 -8.25 5.81 -0.48
C CYS A 176 -9.49 4.92 -0.75
N ILE A 177 -9.65 4.43 -1.99
CA ILE A 177 -10.75 3.53 -2.36
C ILE A 177 -10.66 2.21 -1.59
N LEU A 178 -9.47 1.61 -1.50
CA LEU A 178 -9.27 0.38 -0.70
C LEU A 178 -9.53 0.61 0.79
N ALA A 179 -9.19 1.78 1.32
CA ALA A 179 -9.46 2.15 2.70
C ALA A 179 -10.96 2.31 2.97
N LEU A 180 -11.70 2.95 2.05
CA LEU A 180 -13.16 3.04 2.12
C LEU A 180 -13.80 1.64 2.13
N PHE A 181 -13.43 0.76 1.20
CA PHE A 181 -13.96 -0.59 1.18
C PHE A 181 -13.61 -1.39 2.45
N GLY A 182 -12.40 -1.23 2.97
CA GLY A 182 -12.00 -1.83 4.25
C GLY A 182 -12.88 -1.35 5.41
N LYS A 183 -13.16 -0.05 5.47
CA LYS A 183 -14.02 0.54 6.49
C LYS A 183 -15.46 0.06 6.37
N PHE A 184 -16.05 0.05 5.17
CA PHE A 184 -17.42 -0.45 4.97
C PHE A 184 -17.58 -1.92 5.36
N ARG A 185 -16.61 -2.76 5.02
CA ARG A 185 -16.64 -4.18 5.38
C ARG A 185 -16.52 -4.40 6.89
N SER A 186 -15.78 -3.55 7.59
CA SER A 186 -15.65 -3.58 9.04
C SER A 186 -16.92 -3.17 9.80
N TYR A 187 -17.87 -2.44 9.19
CA TYR A 187 -19.14 -2.08 9.81
C TYR A 187 -20.22 -3.15 9.65
N ASN A 188 -20.07 -4.06 8.69
CA ASN A 188 -21.07 -5.06 8.33
C ASN A 188 -20.81 -6.44 8.95
N HIS A 189 -19.81 -6.56 9.81
CA HIS A 189 -19.44 -7.75 10.58
C HIS A 189 -19.25 -7.36 12.04
#